data_AF-A0A2M7TMZ1-F1
#
_entry.id   AF-A0A2M7TMZ1-F1
#
_cell.length_a   1.000
_cell.length_b   1.000
_cell.length_c   1.000
_cell.angle_alpha   90.00
_cell.angle_beta   90.00
_cell.angle_gamma   90.00
#
_symmetry.space_group_name_H-M   'P 1'
#
loop_
_entity.id
_entity.type
_entity.pdbx_description
1 polymer ?
#
loop_
_entity_poly.entity_id
_entity_poly.type
_entity_poly.pdbx_seq_one_letter_code
_entity_poly.pdbx_strand_id
1 'polypeptide(L)'
;LYKIGREESFIPEKEVQLNGERLDVGWRRVVRGVPVKVFEVQISGNIHQALAKLKHSYDMWNSEPYIIIEENSRQKVEELMSGTFHEIKDKLTIITTNQVEDFYSILRKSTEARTKLGL
;
A
#
# COMPACT_ATOMS: atom_id res chain seq x y z
N LEU A 1 3.87 3.27 6.53
CA LEU A 1 2.84 2.24 6.26
C LEU A 1 2.44 1.43 7.48
N TYR A 2 3.32 0.60 8.08
CA TYR A 2 2.92 -0.22 9.25
C TYR A 2 2.39 0.60 10.44
N LYS A 3 3.10 1.66 10.85
CA LYS A 3 2.62 2.55 11.93
C LYS A 3 1.31 3.24 11.56
N ILE A 4 1.23 3.78 10.35
CA ILE A 4 0.02 4.40 9.80
C ILE A 4 -1.18 3.44 9.92
N GLY A 5 -1.02 2.18 9.50
CA GLY A 5 -2.11 1.21 9.59
C GLY A 5 -2.63 1.01 11.01
N ARG A 6 -1.76 1.04 12.04
CA ARG A 6 -2.19 0.93 13.43
C ARG A 6 -3.00 2.15 13.89
N GLU A 7 -2.54 3.36 13.55
CA GLU A 7 -3.25 4.60 13.87
C GLU A 7 -4.62 4.66 13.18
N GLU A 8 -4.72 4.14 11.96
CA GLU A 8 -5.96 4.02 11.18
C GLU A 8 -6.82 2.80 11.61
N SER A 9 -6.55 2.21 12.78
CA SER A 9 -7.32 1.08 13.34
C SER A 9 -7.34 -0.19 12.49
N PHE A 10 -6.32 -0.41 11.67
CA PHE A 10 -6.06 -1.69 11.01
C PHE A 10 -5.13 -2.57 11.84
N ILE A 11 -5.06 -3.85 11.47
CA ILE A 11 -4.05 -4.81 11.92
C ILE A 11 -3.03 -4.96 10.79
N PRO A 12 -1.94 -4.18 10.80
CA PRO A 12 -0.92 -4.26 9.77
C PRO A 12 0.03 -5.43 10.02
N GLU A 13 0.51 -6.00 8.93
CA GLU A 13 1.50 -7.07 8.88
C GLU A 13 2.54 -6.73 7.82
N LYS A 14 3.80 -7.04 8.08
CA LYS A 14 4.89 -6.91 7.10
C LYS A 14 5.16 -8.27 6.47
N GLU A 15 5.68 -8.30 5.24
CA GLU A 15 6.09 -9.53 4.56
C GLU A 15 4.94 -10.55 4.43
N VAL A 16 3.78 -10.09 3.99
CA VAL A 16 2.57 -10.90 3.89
C VAL A 16 2.74 -11.93 2.78
N GLN A 17 2.56 -13.21 3.11
CA GLN A 17 2.67 -14.31 2.14
C GLN A 17 1.53 -14.27 1.12
N LEU A 18 1.87 -14.40 -0.16
CA LEU A 18 0.94 -14.50 -1.28
C LEU A 18 1.41 -15.62 -2.21
N ASN A 19 0.92 -16.86 -2.01
CA ASN A 19 1.17 -18.01 -2.88
C ASN A 19 2.66 -18.20 -3.31
N GLY A 20 3.60 -18.10 -2.36
CA GLY A 20 5.03 -18.23 -2.61
C GLY A 20 5.76 -16.92 -2.93
N GLU A 21 5.01 -15.84 -3.16
CA GLU A 21 5.50 -14.46 -3.17
C GLU A 21 5.24 -13.77 -1.83
N ARG A 22 5.75 -12.54 -1.68
CA ARG A 22 5.53 -11.71 -0.48
C ARG A 22 5.20 -10.28 -0.86
N LEU A 23 4.22 -9.73 -0.15
CA LEU A 23 3.87 -8.32 -0.17
C LEU A 23 4.55 -7.59 0.99
N ASP A 24 5.04 -6.38 0.75
CA ASP A 24 5.79 -5.64 1.77
C ASP A 24 4.95 -5.36 3.02
N VAL A 25 3.70 -4.92 2.83
CA VAL A 25 2.75 -4.65 3.92
C VAL A 25 1.34 -5.02 3.52
N GLY A 26 0.58 -5.64 4.42
CA GLY A 26 -0.87 -5.81 4.30
C GLY A 26 -1.60 -5.31 5.53
N TRP A 27 -2.77 -4.72 5.35
CA TRP A 27 -3.65 -4.25 6.44
C TRP A 27 -4.91 -5.08 6.49
N ARG A 28 -5.16 -5.70 7.64
CA ARG A 28 -6.37 -6.50 7.91
C ARG A 28 -7.34 -5.72 8.79
N ARG A 29 -8.64 -6.05 8.70
CA ARG A 29 -9.67 -5.58 9.64
C ARG A 29 -9.83 -6.49 10.85
N VAL A 30 -9.53 -7.78 10.69
CA VAL A 30 -9.68 -8.82 11.72
C VAL A 30 -8.46 -9.75 11.72
N VAL A 31 -8.12 -10.32 12.88
CA VAL A 31 -6.87 -11.07 13.10
C VAL A 31 -6.70 -12.24 12.13
N ARG A 32 -7.76 -13.03 11.91
CA ARG A 32 -7.75 -14.22 11.05
C ARG A 32 -8.22 -13.97 9.61
N GLY A 33 -8.35 -12.71 9.21
CA GLY A 33 -8.80 -12.32 7.86
C GLY A 33 -7.63 -12.15 6.88
N VAL A 34 -7.96 -12.05 5.59
CA VAL A 34 -7.03 -11.61 4.55
C VAL A 34 -6.85 -10.07 4.60
N PRO A 35 -5.73 -9.54 4.09
CA PRO A 35 -5.55 -8.10 3.99
C PRO A 35 -6.60 -7.46 3.08
N VAL A 36 -7.23 -6.38 3.53
CA VAL A 36 -8.15 -5.59 2.70
C VAL A 36 -7.42 -4.52 1.90
N LYS A 37 -6.25 -4.06 2.39
CA LYS A 37 -5.35 -3.16 1.67
C LYS A 37 -3.96 -3.77 1.67
N VAL A 38 -3.25 -3.67 0.56
CA VAL A 38 -1.92 -4.24 0.37
C VAL A 38 -1.00 -3.24 -0.31
N PHE A 39 0.27 -3.24 0.08
CA PHE A 39 1.22 -2.21 -0.29
C PHE A 39 2.52 -2.83 -0.78
N GLU A 40 3.05 -2.27 -1.86
CA GLU A 40 4.40 -2.52 -2.39
C GLU A 40 5.16 -1.20 -2.44
N VAL A 41 6.38 -1.18 -1.89
CA VAL A 41 7.25 0.00 -1.84
C VAL A 41 8.37 -0.18 -2.86
N GLN A 42 8.24 0.51 -3.98
CA GLN A 42 9.15 0.40 -5.11
C GLN A 42 9.94 1.70 -5.30
N ILE A 43 11.01 1.86 -4.52
CA ILE A 43 11.99 2.95 -4.67
C ILE A 43 13.01 2.60 -5.76
N SER A 44 13.53 1.37 -5.73
CA SER A 44 14.48 0.84 -6.71
C SER A 44 14.13 -0.59 -7.04
N GLY A 45 14.11 -0.98 -8.32
CA GLY A 45 13.87 -2.35 -8.74
C GLY A 45 12.75 -2.49 -9.78
N ASN A 46 12.10 -3.65 -9.77
CA ASN A 46 11.19 -4.05 -10.84
C ASN A 46 9.72 -3.70 -10.55
N ILE A 47 9.27 -2.56 -11.06
CA ILE A 47 7.86 -2.12 -11.03
C ILE A 47 6.91 -3.18 -11.60
N HIS A 48 7.30 -3.89 -12.67
CA HIS A 48 6.45 -4.91 -13.27
C HIS A 48 6.18 -6.06 -12.30
N GLN A 49 7.20 -6.48 -11.54
CA GLN A 49 7.03 -7.53 -10.53
C GLN A 49 6.14 -7.05 -9.37
N ALA A 50 6.33 -5.82 -8.90
CA ALA A 50 5.46 -5.24 -7.87
C ALA A 50 3.99 -5.18 -8.33
N LEU A 51 3.72 -4.72 -9.56
CA LEU A 51 2.38 -4.68 -10.13
C LEU A 51 1.77 -6.08 -10.32
N ALA A 52 2.58 -7.08 -10.70
CA ALA A 52 2.13 -8.47 -10.79
C ALA A 52 1.68 -9.02 -9.42
N LYS A 53 2.46 -8.79 -8.36
CA LYS A 53 2.09 -9.17 -6.98
C LYS A 53 0.80 -8.49 -6.54
N LEU A 54 0.67 -7.19 -6.81
CA LEU A 54 -0.54 -6.43 -6.48
C LEU A 54 -1.77 -6.94 -7.25
N LYS A 55 -1.64 -7.23 -8.54
CA LYS A 55 -2.71 -7.86 -9.33
C LYS A 55 -3.13 -9.20 -8.71
N HIS A 56 -2.15 -10.06 -8.42
CA HIS A 56 -2.41 -11.38 -7.84
C HIS A 56 -3.14 -11.28 -6.50
N SER A 57 -2.78 -10.31 -5.66
CA SER A 57 -3.48 -10.07 -4.39
C SER A 57 -4.94 -9.60 -4.58
N TYR A 58 -5.21 -8.78 -5.59
CA TYR A 58 -6.57 -8.37 -5.96
C TYR A 58 -7.37 -9.58 -6.47
N ASP A 59 -6.80 -10.37 -7.37
CA ASP A 59 -7.46 -11.56 -7.92
C ASP A 59 -7.79 -12.60 -6.83
N MET A 60 -6.91 -12.75 -5.83
CA MET A 60 -7.07 -13.74 -4.76
C MET A 60 -7.99 -13.29 -3.62
N TRP A 61 -7.88 -12.03 -3.20
CA TRP A 61 -8.51 -11.53 -1.96
C TRP A 61 -9.44 -10.35 -2.17
N ASN A 62 -9.52 -9.83 -3.40
CA ASN A 62 -10.15 -8.55 -3.71
C ASN A 62 -9.59 -7.40 -2.84
N SER A 63 -8.29 -7.47 -2.52
CA SER A 63 -7.59 -6.43 -1.76
C SER A 63 -7.49 -5.16 -2.59
N GLU A 64 -7.56 -4.00 -1.94
CA GLU A 64 -7.24 -2.71 -2.56
C GLU A 64 -5.70 -2.58 -2.70
N PRO A 65 -5.15 -2.55 -3.92
CA PRO A 65 -3.72 -2.50 -4.14
C PRO A 65 -3.18 -1.07 -4.11
N TYR A 66 -2.04 -0.90 -3.44
CA TYR A 66 -1.32 0.36 -3.33
C TYR A 66 0.13 0.15 -3.75
N ILE A 67 0.62 1.00 -4.65
CA ILE A 67 2.05 1.06 -4.98
C ILE A 67 2.62 2.39 -4.50
N ILE A 68 3.73 2.31 -3.75
CA ILE A 68 4.48 3.47 -3.28
C ILE A 68 5.73 3.59 -4.13
N ILE A 69 5.90 4.71 -4.81
CA ILE A 69 6.99 4.92 -5.78
C ILE A 69 7.69 6.25 -5.56
N GLU A 70 8.87 6.40 -6.15
CA GLU A 70 9.46 7.72 -6.37
C GLU A 70 8.68 8.50 -7.46
N GLU A 71 8.68 9.82 -7.39
CA GLU A 71 7.96 10.69 -8.36
C GLU A 71 8.41 10.44 -9.81
N ASN A 72 9.71 10.18 -10.01
CA ASN A 72 10.31 9.88 -11.32
C ASN A 72 9.75 8.61 -11.98
N SER A 73 9.15 7.71 -11.20
CA SER A 73 8.69 6.39 -11.64
C SER A 73 7.21 6.38 -11.99
N ARG A 74 6.52 7.50 -11.75
CA ARG A 74 5.06 7.62 -11.93
C ARG A 74 4.63 7.36 -13.36
N GLN A 75 5.27 8.01 -14.33
CA GLN A 75 4.95 7.85 -15.74
C GLN A 75 5.06 6.37 -16.18
N LYS A 76 6.12 5.69 -15.74
CA LYS A 76 6.35 4.28 -16.06
C LYS A 76 5.25 3.36 -15.48
N VAL A 77 4.77 3.64 -14.27
CA VAL A 77 3.62 2.91 -13.70
C VAL A 77 2.37 3.18 -14.53
N GLU A 78 2.07 4.44 -14.86
CA GLU A 78 0.87 4.82 -15.62
C GLU A 78 0.85 4.20 -17.04
N GLU A 79 2.00 4.09 -17.70
CA GLU A 79 2.17 3.39 -18.98
C GLU A 79 1.85 1.89 -18.86
N LEU A 80 2.44 1.21 -17.85
CA LEU A 80 2.17 -0.21 -17.59
C LEU A 80 0.70 -0.47 -17.22
N MET A 81 0.09 0.46 -16.48
CA MET A 81 -1.33 0.41 -16.12
C MET A 81 -2.25 0.62 -17.32
N SER A 82 -1.82 1.33 -18.35
CA SER A 82 -2.62 1.52 -19.55
C SER A 82 -2.48 0.38 -20.57
N GLY A 83 -1.46 -0.47 -20.40
CA GLY A 83 -1.23 -1.66 -21.21
C GLY A 83 -1.46 -2.96 -20.44
N THR A 84 -0.37 -3.60 -20.01
CA THR A 84 -0.35 -4.94 -19.41
C THR A 84 -1.28 -5.10 -18.22
N PHE A 85 -1.41 -4.07 -17.38
CA PHE A 85 -2.16 -4.12 -16.11
C PHE A 85 -3.49 -3.35 -16.15
N HIS A 86 -4.06 -3.11 -17.33
CA HIS A 86 -5.30 -2.33 -17.49
C HIS A 86 -6.48 -2.85 -16.64
N GLU A 87 -6.54 -4.15 -16.35
CA GLU A 87 -7.58 -4.77 -15.53
C GLU A 87 -7.67 -4.22 -14.10
N ILE A 88 -6.55 -3.77 -13.51
CA ILE A 88 -6.51 -3.22 -12.14
C ILE A 88 -6.33 -1.70 -12.12
N LYS A 89 -6.40 -1.02 -13.27
CA LYS A 89 -6.15 0.43 -13.39
C LYS A 89 -7.02 1.27 -12.45
N ASP A 90 -8.30 0.96 -12.39
CA ASP A 90 -9.26 1.70 -11.54
C ASP A 90 -9.24 1.24 -10.07
N LYS A 91 -8.43 0.23 -9.75
CA LYS A 91 -8.29 -0.33 -8.40
C LYS A 91 -6.98 0.07 -7.75
N LEU A 92 -5.92 0.19 -8.54
CA LEU A 92 -4.59 0.54 -8.06
C LEU A 92 -4.53 2.00 -7.62
N THR A 93 -4.11 2.21 -6.39
CA THR A 93 -3.76 3.54 -5.89
C THR A 93 -2.25 3.75 -5.98
N ILE A 94 -1.82 4.77 -6.70
CA ILE A 94 -0.42 5.18 -6.83
C ILE A 94 -0.16 6.30 -5.83
N ILE A 95 0.82 6.10 -4.94
CA ILE A 95 1.24 7.08 -3.93
C ILE A 95 2.74 7.32 -4.07
N THR A 96 3.19 8.55 -3.93
CA THR A 96 4.63 8.84 -3.96
C THR A 96 5.23 8.80 -2.56
N THR A 97 6.53 8.54 -2.44
CA THR A 97 7.23 8.51 -1.15
C THR A 97 6.98 9.79 -0.34
N ASN A 98 7.05 10.95 -0.99
CA ASN A 98 6.77 12.26 -0.40
C ASN A 98 5.35 12.33 0.18
N GLN A 99 4.34 11.84 -0.54
CA GLN A 99 2.96 11.82 -0.05
C GLN A 99 2.81 10.95 1.21
N VAL A 100 3.54 9.84 1.30
CA VAL A 100 3.56 8.98 2.51
C VAL A 100 4.20 9.73 3.68
N GLU A 101 5.29 10.44 3.46
CA GLU A 101 5.99 11.24 4.48
C GLU A 101 5.11 12.38 5.00
N ASP A 102 4.50 13.14 4.09
CA ASP A 102 3.58 14.23 4.41
C ASP A 102 2.41 13.72 5.24
N PHE A 103 1.76 12.64 4.79
CA PHE A 103 0.64 12.04 5.50
C PHE A 103 1.06 11.57 6.91
N TYR A 104 2.21 10.91 7.03
CA TYR A 104 2.72 10.48 8.33
C TYR A 104 3.01 11.65 9.27
N SER A 105 3.51 12.77 8.74
CA SER A 105 3.79 13.97 9.53
C SER A 105 2.50 14.60 10.09
N ILE A 106 1.44 14.65 9.29
CA ILE A 106 0.13 15.17 9.68
C ILE A 106 -0.50 14.25 10.73
N LEU A 107 -0.47 12.94 10.47
CA LEU A 107 -1.00 11.93 11.39
C LEU A 107 -0.34 12.02 12.76
N ARG A 108 0.99 12.17 12.80
CA ARG A 108 1.74 12.35 14.04
C ARG A 108 1.30 13.59 14.81
N LYS A 109 1.22 14.76 14.16
CA LYS A 109 0.77 16.01 14.80
C LYS A 109 -0.66 15.87 15.33
N SER A 110 -1.52 15.19 14.58
CA SER A 110 -2.91 14.93 14.99
C SER A 110 -2.99 14.02 16.21
N THR A 111 -2.20 12.94 16.25
CA THR A 111 -2.11 12.04 17.41
C THR A 111 -1.54 12.76 18.64
N GLU A 112 -0.49 13.57 18.48
CA GLU A 112 0.06 14.38 19.57
C GLU A 112 -0.96 15.38 20.13
N ALA A 113 -1.77 16.00 19.27
CA ALA A 113 -2.85 16.90 19.68
C ALA A 113 -3.96 16.14 20.44
N ARG A 114 -4.39 14.97 19.94
CA ARG A 114 -5.38 14.11 20.61
C ARG A 114 -4.92 13.71 22.01
N THR A 115 -3.66 13.25 22.14
CA THR A 115 -3.08 12.89 23.44
C THR A 115 -3.08 14.06 24.42
N LYS A 116 -2.75 15.28 23.99
CA LYS A 116 -2.79 16.48 24.85
C LYS A 116 -4.21 16.82 25.32
N LEU A 117 -5.22 16.51 24.51
CA LEU A 117 -6.63 16.74 24.83
C LEU A 117 -7.27 15.56 25.59
N GLY A 118 -6.57 14.43 25.75
CA GLY A 118 -7.11 13.22 26.36
C GLY A 118 -8.12 12.47 25.49
N LEU A 119 -8.05 12.64 24.17
CA LEU A 119 -8.88 11.96 23.16
C LEU A 119 -8.15 10.78 22.52
#